data_AF-A0A453JQX3-F1
#
_entry.id   AF-A0A453JQX3-F1
#
_cell.length_a   1.000
_cell.length_b   1.000
_cell.length_c   1.000
_cell.angle_alpha   90.00
_cell.angle_beta   90.00
_cell.angle_gamma   90.00
#
_symmetry.space_group_name_H-M   'P 1'
#
loop_
_entity.id
_entity.type
_entity.pdbx_description
1 polymer ?
#
loop_
_entity_poly.entity_id
_entity_poly.type
_entity_poly.pdbx_seq_one_letter_code
_entity_poly.pdbx_strand_id
1 'polypeptide(L)'
;LDKKVSELFVECKLYIDGIQFGLPVNTRLESSGPPYCWNELITLCTKYRDLTSLAQLAFTVWDVSSGEGKSVVGGATIFLFNSKKQLKTGKQKLQLWPQKEADGRVPTTTPGKVPKNERGEIERLERLVNKYERGQIQHVDWLDRLAFSAIDKVKEKECERLENSFPSLVVEFCSFEHRVVFQESGANFYAPTPVSLSNELVTVWDPELGRTNPSEHKQLKLARSLTRGIIDKDLKPSSNERKSLQRIIKCPPTRTILPDEKQLVWKFRFSLMSEKKALTKFLRSVDWSDIQEAKQAVELIGKWETIDVADALELLSSDFKSEEVRAYAVSVLERADDEELQCYLLQLVQALRFERSDKSRLAHFLVNRG
;
A
#
# COMPACT_ATOMS: atom_id res chain seq x y z
N LEU A 1 -39.22 13.50 -42.87
CA LEU A 1 -37.89 12.90 -42.65
C LEU A 1 -37.42 13.40 -41.30
N ASP A 2 -37.85 12.72 -40.23
CA ASP A 2 -37.47 13.07 -38.87
C ASP A 2 -35.95 12.91 -38.74
N LYS A 3 -35.25 14.00 -38.41
CA LYS A 3 -33.84 13.93 -38.05
C LYS A 3 -33.76 13.09 -36.78
N LYS A 4 -33.30 11.84 -36.92
CA LYS A 4 -33.02 10.96 -35.80
C LYS A 4 -32.03 11.69 -34.89
N VAL A 5 -32.45 12.03 -33.68
CA VAL A 5 -31.57 12.70 -32.72
C VAL A 5 -30.56 11.65 -32.24
N SER A 6 -29.26 11.95 -32.36
CA SER A 6 -28.22 11.05 -31.85
C SER A 6 -28.34 10.94 -30.34
N GLU A 7 -28.28 9.71 -29.84
CA GLU A 7 -28.32 9.43 -28.41
C GLU A 7 -26.89 9.14 -27.96
N LEU A 8 -26.30 10.07 -27.22
CA LEU A 8 -24.88 10.05 -26.88
C LEU A 8 -24.64 9.74 -25.40
N PHE A 9 -23.64 8.92 -25.12
CA PHE A 9 -23.08 8.78 -23.78
C PHE A 9 -21.55 8.80 -23.82
N VAL A 10 -20.92 9.20 -22.72
CA VAL A 10 -19.47 9.27 -22.58
C VAL A 10 -19.01 8.14 -21.66
N GLU A 11 -18.10 7.32 -22.16
CA GLU A 11 -17.37 6.31 -21.38
C GLU A 11 -16.04 6.90 -20.91
N CYS A 12 -15.77 6.84 -19.60
CA CYS A 12 -14.52 7.26 -18.98
C CYS A 12 -13.75 6.03 -18.48
N LYS A 13 -12.50 5.87 -18.95
CA LYS A 13 -11.56 4.82 -18.55
C LYS A 13 -10.31 5.44 -17.93
N LEU A 14 -9.89 4.92 -16.78
CA LEU A 14 -8.62 5.28 -16.15
C LEU A 14 -7.51 4.36 -16.64
N TYR A 15 -6.38 4.93 -17.03
CA TYR A 15 -5.16 4.21 -17.37
C TYR A 15 -4.03 4.63 -16.45
N ILE A 16 -3.34 3.65 -15.87
CA ILE A 16 -2.14 3.84 -15.06
C ILE A 16 -1.00 3.17 -15.81
N ASP A 17 0.00 3.95 -16.20
CA ASP A 17 1.21 3.50 -16.91
C ASP A 17 0.92 2.64 -18.16
N GLY A 18 -0.16 2.96 -18.89
CA GLY A 18 -0.56 2.25 -20.11
C GLY A 18 -1.53 1.09 -19.90
N ILE A 19 -1.84 0.72 -18.65
CA ILE A 19 -2.74 -0.38 -18.31
C ILE A 19 -4.08 0.19 -17.84
N GLN A 20 -5.19 -0.35 -18.35
CA GLN A 20 -6.51 0.04 -17.87
C GLN A 20 -6.66 -0.34 -16.40
N PHE A 21 -6.96 0.65 -15.56
CA PHE A 21 -7.16 0.47 -14.14
C PHE A 21 -8.64 0.61 -13.80
N GLY A 22 -9.25 -0.47 -13.30
CA GLY A 22 -10.65 -0.49 -12.90
C GLY A 22 -11.64 -0.63 -14.07
N LEU A 23 -12.92 -0.53 -13.71
CA LEU A 23 -14.03 -0.64 -14.66
C LEU A 23 -14.29 0.71 -15.35
N PRO A 24 -14.69 0.71 -16.63
CA PRO A 24 -15.17 1.93 -17.29
C PRO A 24 -16.42 2.46 -16.59
N VAL A 25 -16.51 3.78 -16.49
CA VAL A 25 -17.69 4.46 -15.96
C VAL A 25 -18.36 5.25 -17.06
N ASN A 26 -19.66 5.06 -17.23
CA ASN A 26 -20.45 5.68 -18.29
C ASN A 26 -21.32 6.79 -17.71
N THR A 27 -21.49 7.88 -18.46
CA THR A 27 -22.54 8.86 -18.18
C THR A 27 -23.90 8.30 -18.59
N ARG A 28 -24.95 9.01 -18.16
CA ARG A 28 -26.31 8.83 -18.69
C ARG A 28 -26.35 9.10 -20.20
N LEU A 29 -27.32 8.47 -20.85
CA LEU A 29 -27.62 8.68 -22.25
C LEU A 29 -28.33 10.02 -22.42
N GLU A 30 -27.83 10.86 -23.33
CA GLU A 30 -28.39 12.19 -23.61
C GLU A 30 -28.95 12.23 -25.04
N SER A 31 -30.18 12.74 -25.17
CA SER A 31 -30.91 12.84 -26.43
C SER A 31 -31.48 14.25 -26.66
N SER A 32 -31.03 15.25 -25.89
CA SER A 32 -31.44 16.66 -26.02
C SER A 32 -31.08 17.33 -27.34
N GLY A 33 -30.25 16.70 -28.18
CA GLY A 33 -29.66 17.30 -29.36
C GLY A 33 -28.49 18.26 -29.02
N PRO A 34 -27.78 18.78 -30.03
CA PRO A 34 -26.61 19.65 -29.83
C PRO A 34 -27.03 21.04 -29.32
N PRO A 35 -26.39 21.58 -28.26
CA PRO A 35 -25.25 21.02 -27.53
C PRO A 35 -25.65 19.96 -26.48
N TYR A 36 -24.95 18.82 -26.49
CA TYR A 36 -25.12 17.77 -25.48
C TYR A 36 -24.50 18.19 -24.14
N CYS A 37 -25.29 18.11 -23.07
CA CYS A 37 -24.87 18.53 -21.72
C CYS A 37 -25.26 17.48 -20.67
N TRP A 38 -24.29 16.68 -20.19
CA TRP A 38 -24.56 15.65 -19.18
C TRP A 38 -24.61 16.18 -17.74
N ASN A 39 -23.77 17.17 -17.39
CA ASN A 39 -23.62 17.73 -16.04
C ASN A 39 -23.55 16.66 -14.92
N GLU A 40 -22.91 15.53 -15.19
CA GLU A 40 -22.85 14.37 -14.31
C GLU A 40 -21.47 14.23 -13.68
N LEU A 41 -21.43 13.97 -12.37
CA LEU A 41 -20.20 13.74 -11.63
C LEU A 41 -19.83 12.25 -11.69
N ILE A 42 -18.72 11.94 -12.35
CA ILE A 42 -18.17 10.59 -12.44
C ILE A 42 -17.21 10.34 -11.26
N THR A 43 -17.48 9.31 -10.47
CA THR A 43 -16.59 8.86 -9.39
C THR A 43 -15.84 7.60 -9.81
N LEU A 44 -14.51 7.66 -9.78
CA LEU A 44 -13.64 6.51 -10.04
C LEU A 44 -13.32 5.77 -8.72
N CYS A 45 -13.07 4.47 -8.79
CA CYS A 45 -12.77 3.65 -7.60
C CYS A 45 -11.37 3.88 -7.02
N THR A 46 -10.59 4.81 -7.57
CA THR A 46 -9.20 5.10 -7.16
C THR A 46 -9.10 6.39 -6.37
N LYS A 47 -8.23 6.39 -5.36
CA LYS A 47 -7.85 7.62 -4.66
C LYS A 47 -6.75 8.32 -5.45
N TYR A 48 -6.76 9.66 -5.42
CA TYR A 48 -5.74 10.46 -6.11
C TYR A 48 -4.30 10.20 -5.61
N ARG A 49 -4.13 9.65 -4.41
CA ARG A 49 -2.83 9.23 -3.83
C ARG A 49 -2.23 8.01 -4.54
N ASP A 50 -3.08 7.16 -5.10
CA ASP A 50 -2.64 5.89 -5.70
C ASP A 50 -2.31 6.06 -7.20
N LEU A 51 -2.40 7.28 -7.72
CA LEU A 51 -2.12 7.62 -9.12
C LEU A 51 -0.64 7.88 -9.35
N THR A 52 -0.12 7.41 -10.48
CA THR A 52 1.25 7.68 -10.94
C THR A 52 1.34 8.98 -11.73
N SER A 53 2.55 9.49 -11.95
CA SER A 53 2.78 10.71 -12.76
C SER A 53 2.27 10.60 -14.20
N LEU A 54 2.18 9.38 -14.74
CA LEU A 54 1.72 9.09 -16.10
C LEU A 54 0.26 8.64 -16.15
N ALA A 55 -0.49 8.77 -15.06
CA ALA A 55 -1.91 8.43 -15.04
C ALA A 55 -2.71 9.28 -16.04
N GLN A 56 -3.59 8.64 -16.79
CA GLN A 56 -4.39 9.21 -17.87
C GLN A 56 -5.86 8.87 -17.73
N LEU A 57 -6.73 9.79 -18.13
CA LEU A 57 -8.14 9.52 -18.37
C LEU A 57 -8.40 9.49 -19.87
N ALA A 58 -9.06 8.44 -20.32
CA ALA A 58 -9.50 8.25 -21.69
C ALA A 58 -11.03 8.38 -21.72
N PHE A 59 -11.53 9.27 -22.57
CA PHE A 59 -12.95 9.53 -22.76
C PHE A 59 -13.35 9.11 -24.17
N THR A 60 -14.31 8.20 -24.30
CA THR A 60 -14.87 7.78 -25.60
C THR A 60 -16.34 8.15 -25.64
N VAL A 61 -16.74 8.91 -26.66
CA VAL A 61 -18.14 9.27 -26.91
C VAL A 61 -18.75 8.24 -27.85
N TRP A 62 -19.86 7.66 -27.42
CA TRP A 62 -20.59 6.62 -28.13
C TRP A 62 -21.96 7.13 -28.59
N ASP A 63 -22.37 6.78 -29.80
CA ASP A 63 -23.72 7.01 -30.34
C ASP A 63 -24.46 5.67 -30.46
N VAL A 64 -25.66 5.63 -29.88
CA VAL A 64 -26.54 4.45 -29.77
C VAL A 64 -27.76 4.57 -30.70
N SER A 65 -27.93 5.67 -31.43
CA SER A 65 -29.08 5.90 -32.31
C SER A 65 -29.14 4.94 -33.51
N SER A 66 -28.02 4.32 -33.86
CA SER A 66 -27.92 3.31 -34.92
C SER A 66 -28.25 1.94 -34.33
N GLY A 67 -29.48 1.46 -34.50
CA GLY A 67 -30.01 0.24 -33.85
C GLY A 67 -29.29 -1.10 -34.10
N GLU A 68 -28.09 -1.09 -34.72
CA GLU A 68 -27.23 -2.24 -34.95
C GLU A 68 -26.02 -2.32 -33.99
N GLY A 69 -25.82 -1.34 -33.09
CA GLY A 69 -24.77 -1.40 -32.07
C GLY A 69 -24.28 -0.03 -31.60
N LYS A 70 -23.30 -0.04 -30.68
CA LYS A 70 -22.63 1.19 -30.21
C LYS A 70 -21.63 1.66 -31.26
N SER A 71 -21.81 2.87 -31.78
CA SER A 71 -20.89 3.48 -32.74
C SER A 71 -19.99 4.52 -32.04
N VAL A 72 -18.71 4.57 -32.42
CA VAL A 72 -17.76 5.52 -31.82
C VAL A 72 -17.87 6.86 -32.54
N VAL A 73 -18.28 7.90 -31.82
CA VAL A 73 -18.26 9.29 -32.31
C VAL A 73 -16.83 9.81 -32.28
N GLY A 74 -16.13 9.60 -31.16
CA GLY A 74 -14.72 9.91 -31.05
C GLY A 74 -14.15 9.78 -29.64
N GLY A 75 -12.82 9.77 -29.56
CA GLY A 75 -12.07 9.50 -28.33
C GLY A 75 -11.05 10.59 -28.04
N ALA A 76 -10.82 10.86 -26.75
CA ALA A 76 -9.80 11.79 -26.28
C ALA A 76 -9.16 11.30 -24.98
N THR A 77 -7.84 11.36 -24.91
CA THR A 77 -7.07 11.01 -23.71
C THR A 77 -6.35 12.22 -23.13
N ILE A 78 -6.36 12.35 -21.81
CA ILE A 78 -5.71 13.44 -21.06
C ILE A 78 -4.94 12.90 -19.86
N PHE A 79 -3.68 13.32 -19.71
CA PHE A 79 -2.93 13.12 -18.47
C PHE A 79 -3.55 13.85 -17.29
N LEU A 80 -3.67 13.18 -16.15
CA LEU A 80 -4.15 13.80 -14.91
C LEU A 80 -3.16 14.82 -14.35
N PHE A 81 -1.86 14.56 -14.50
CA PHE A 81 -0.79 15.46 -14.08
C PHE A 81 -0.27 16.34 -15.22
N ASN A 82 0.17 17.55 -14.89
CA ASN A 82 0.86 18.44 -15.82
C ASN A 82 2.38 18.16 -15.84
N SER A 83 3.12 18.84 -16.72
CA SER A 83 4.59 18.70 -16.80
C SER A 83 5.33 19.12 -15.53
N LYS A 84 4.68 19.84 -14.62
CA LYS A 84 5.19 20.22 -13.29
C LYS A 84 4.76 19.24 -12.20
N LYS A 85 4.26 18.05 -12.57
CA LYS A 85 3.72 17.02 -11.65
C LYS A 85 2.55 17.50 -10.79
N GLN A 86 1.81 18.54 -11.20
CA GLN A 86 0.63 19.01 -10.48
C GLN A 86 -0.64 18.43 -11.09
N LEU A 87 -1.58 18.03 -10.25
CA LEU A 87 -2.88 17.53 -10.67
C LEU A 87 -3.65 18.63 -11.41
N LYS A 88 -4.24 18.31 -12.56
CA LYS A 88 -5.07 19.24 -13.32
C LYS A 88 -6.41 19.44 -12.60
N THR A 89 -6.87 20.69 -12.59
CA THR A 89 -8.11 21.12 -11.94
C THR A 89 -8.87 22.08 -12.85
N GLY A 90 -10.18 22.23 -12.61
CA GLY A 90 -11.06 23.12 -13.36
C GLY A 90 -11.43 22.60 -14.75
N LYS A 91 -11.98 23.48 -15.59
CA LYS A 91 -12.53 23.13 -16.90
C LYS A 91 -11.43 22.88 -17.93
N GLN A 92 -11.50 21.73 -18.58
CA GLN A 92 -10.57 21.27 -19.60
C GLN A 92 -11.34 20.93 -20.88
N LYS A 93 -11.06 21.67 -21.96
CA LYS A 93 -11.56 21.34 -23.30
C LYS A 93 -10.65 20.29 -23.94
N LEU A 94 -11.24 19.21 -24.42
CA LEU A 94 -10.59 18.09 -25.09
C LEU A 94 -11.08 18.01 -26.53
N GLN A 95 -10.17 17.87 -27.48
CA GLN A 95 -10.51 17.57 -28.86
C GLN A 95 -10.72 16.08 -29.03
N LEU A 96 -11.88 15.68 -29.56
CA LEU A 96 -12.21 14.29 -29.84
C LEU A 96 -11.70 13.91 -31.23
N TRP A 97 -11.06 12.75 -31.31
CA TRP A 97 -10.62 12.15 -32.55
C TRP A 97 -11.76 11.34 -33.17
N PRO A 98 -12.25 11.69 -34.37
CA PRO A 98 -13.48 11.14 -34.92
C PRO A 98 -13.30 9.65 -35.23
N GLN A 99 -14.33 8.87 -34.92
CA GLN A 99 -14.38 7.41 -35.18
C GLN A 99 -13.23 6.61 -34.56
N LYS A 100 -12.60 7.10 -33.49
CA LYS A 100 -11.47 6.45 -32.84
C LYS A 100 -11.68 6.34 -31.34
N GLU A 101 -11.50 5.15 -30.78
CA GLU A 101 -11.57 4.95 -29.34
C GLU A 101 -10.38 5.58 -28.62
N ALA A 102 -10.63 6.11 -27.42
CA ALA A 102 -9.58 6.70 -26.61
C ALA A 102 -8.62 5.63 -26.08
N ASP A 103 -7.33 5.86 -26.27
CA ASP A 103 -6.26 4.94 -25.89
C ASP A 103 -5.41 5.51 -24.76
N GLY A 104 -5.05 4.67 -23.78
CA GLY A 104 -4.18 5.04 -22.66
C GLY A 104 -2.69 4.75 -22.87
N ARG A 105 -2.25 4.45 -24.10
CA ARG A 105 -0.85 4.12 -24.40
C ARG A 105 0.06 5.32 -24.15
N VAL A 106 1.33 5.08 -23.83
CA VAL A 106 2.35 6.14 -23.68
C VAL A 106 3.34 5.97 -24.83
N PRO A 107 3.32 6.79 -25.91
CA PRO A 107 2.43 7.93 -26.19
C PRO A 107 1.03 7.53 -26.72
N THR A 108 0.03 8.39 -26.47
CA THR A 108 -1.37 8.17 -26.88
C THR A 108 -1.60 8.52 -28.35
N THR A 109 -2.43 7.75 -29.02
CA THR A 109 -2.85 7.99 -30.41
C THR A 109 -4.07 8.92 -30.51
N THR A 110 -4.68 9.29 -29.37
CA THR A 110 -5.82 10.21 -29.24
C THR A 110 -5.56 11.33 -28.22
N PRO A 111 -4.50 12.15 -28.36
CA PRO A 111 -4.24 13.22 -27.41
C PRO A 111 -5.38 14.25 -27.44
N GLY A 112 -6.06 14.42 -26.30
CA GLY A 112 -7.17 15.38 -26.17
C GLY A 112 -6.70 16.84 -26.10
N LYS A 113 -5.42 17.09 -25.81
CA LYS A 113 -4.83 18.42 -25.83
C LYS A 113 -3.90 18.59 -27.03
N VAL A 114 -4.16 19.63 -27.82
CA VAL A 114 -3.38 19.97 -29.00
C VAL A 114 -1.92 20.32 -28.64
N PRO A 115 -0.92 19.87 -29.44
CA PRO A 115 0.49 20.22 -29.25
C PRO A 115 0.74 21.73 -29.20
N LYS A 116 1.85 22.14 -28.55
CA LYS A 116 2.20 23.56 -28.32
C LYS A 116 2.25 24.46 -29.57
N ASN A 117 2.47 23.86 -30.73
CA ASN A 117 2.72 24.58 -31.98
C ASN A 117 1.43 24.95 -32.73
N GLU A 118 0.30 24.31 -32.41
CA GLU A 118 -1.03 24.55 -33.01
C GLU A 118 -1.99 25.24 -32.03
N ARG A 119 -1.46 25.75 -30.90
CA ARG A 119 -2.25 26.38 -29.85
C ARG A 119 -2.75 27.75 -30.31
N GLY A 120 -3.96 27.75 -30.87
CA GLY A 120 -4.66 28.98 -31.23
C GLY A 120 -4.93 29.89 -30.02
N GLU A 121 -5.41 31.11 -30.31
CA GLU A 121 -5.75 32.11 -29.30
C GLU A 121 -6.77 31.61 -28.28
N ILE A 122 -7.65 30.67 -28.67
CA ILE A 122 -8.67 30.06 -27.82
C ILE A 122 -8.08 29.34 -26.60
N GLU A 123 -7.04 28.52 -26.77
CA GLU A 123 -6.45 27.78 -25.63
C GLU A 123 -5.69 28.73 -24.69
N ARG A 124 -5.15 29.83 -25.21
CA ARG A 124 -4.56 30.90 -24.38
C ARG A 124 -5.64 31.57 -23.53
N LEU A 125 -6.78 31.92 -24.11
CA LEU A 125 -7.91 32.51 -23.40
C LEU A 125 -8.45 31.55 -22.33
N GLU A 126 -8.58 30.27 -22.62
CA GLU A 126 -9.02 29.26 -21.63
C GLU A 126 -8.08 29.13 -20.43
N ARG A 127 -6.76 29.25 -20.63
CA ARG A 127 -5.82 29.29 -19.50
C ARG A 127 -5.99 30.53 -18.66
N LEU A 128 -6.31 31.67 -19.27
CA LEU A 128 -6.56 32.92 -18.56
C LEU A 128 -7.87 32.84 -17.76
N VAL A 129 -8.94 32.31 -18.36
CA VAL A 129 -10.20 32.05 -17.66
C VAL A 129 -9.99 31.11 -16.48
N ASN A 130 -9.27 30.00 -16.67
CA ASN A 130 -8.93 29.09 -15.58
C ASN A 130 -8.07 29.75 -14.49
N LYS A 131 -7.23 30.75 -14.81
CA LYS A 131 -6.46 31.51 -13.81
C LYS A 131 -7.34 32.49 -13.05
N TYR A 132 -8.27 33.12 -13.75
CA TYR A 132 -9.29 34.00 -13.16
C TYR A 132 -10.21 33.22 -12.21
N GLU A 133 -10.76 32.08 -12.62
CA GLU A 133 -11.59 31.21 -11.76
C GLU A 133 -10.84 30.71 -10.51
N ARG A 134 -9.50 30.63 -10.57
CA ARG A 134 -8.63 30.29 -9.43
C ARG A 134 -8.26 31.48 -8.53
N GLY A 135 -8.77 32.68 -8.79
CA GLY A 135 -8.42 33.89 -8.05
C GLY A 135 -6.96 34.35 -8.21
N GLN A 136 -6.27 33.90 -9.27
CA GLN A 136 -4.89 34.35 -9.58
C GLN A 136 -4.86 35.67 -10.35
N ILE A 137 -6.02 36.12 -10.82
CA ILE A 137 -6.25 37.40 -11.48
C ILE A 137 -7.23 38.16 -10.60
N GLN A 138 -6.99 39.44 -10.38
CA GLN A 138 -7.90 40.28 -9.60
C GLN A 138 -9.23 40.43 -10.34
N HIS A 139 -10.33 40.27 -9.61
CA HIS A 139 -11.68 40.46 -10.13
C HIS A 139 -11.99 41.96 -10.25
N VAL A 140 -12.45 42.38 -11.43
CA VAL A 140 -12.86 43.74 -11.73
C VAL A 140 -14.16 43.67 -12.55
N ASP A 141 -15.30 43.70 -11.86
CA ASP A 141 -16.62 43.35 -12.41
C ASP A 141 -16.97 43.99 -13.77
N TRP A 142 -16.65 45.28 -13.95
CA TRP A 142 -16.95 45.99 -15.19
C TRP A 142 -16.05 45.56 -16.35
N LEU A 143 -14.78 45.28 -16.08
CA LEU A 143 -13.79 44.84 -17.07
C LEU A 143 -13.98 43.36 -17.40
N ASP A 144 -14.32 42.56 -16.39
CA ASP A 144 -14.56 41.13 -16.53
C ASP A 144 -15.74 40.87 -17.47
N ARG A 145 -16.84 41.63 -17.35
CA ARG A 145 -17.97 41.55 -18.29
C ARG A 145 -17.57 41.83 -19.74
N LEU A 146 -16.72 42.84 -19.96
CA LEU A 146 -16.22 43.17 -21.29
C LEU A 146 -15.24 42.12 -21.81
N ALA A 147 -14.38 41.59 -20.94
CA ALA A 147 -13.41 40.55 -21.26
C ALA A 147 -14.11 39.23 -21.62
N PHE A 148 -15.09 38.79 -20.85
CA PHE A 148 -15.89 37.60 -21.15
C PHE A 148 -16.67 37.78 -22.46
N SER A 149 -17.31 38.94 -22.67
CA SER A 149 -17.99 39.23 -23.94
C SER A 149 -17.03 39.22 -25.13
N ALA A 150 -15.81 39.74 -24.99
CA ALA A 150 -14.79 39.70 -26.03
C ALA A 150 -14.27 38.28 -26.27
N ILE A 151 -14.07 37.49 -25.21
CA ILE A 151 -13.68 36.08 -25.30
C ILE A 151 -14.74 35.27 -26.05
N ASP A 152 -16.02 35.51 -25.76
CA ASP A 152 -17.12 34.81 -26.43
C ASP A 152 -17.20 35.19 -27.91
N LYS A 153 -17.02 36.47 -28.26
CA LYS A 153 -16.90 36.91 -29.67
C LYS A 153 -15.72 36.29 -30.40
N VAL A 154 -14.58 36.08 -29.73
CA VAL A 154 -13.41 35.42 -30.32
C VAL A 154 -13.69 33.92 -30.51
N LYS A 155 -14.33 33.26 -29.54
CA LYS A 155 -14.73 31.86 -29.66
C LYS A 155 -15.74 31.66 -30.79
N GLU A 156 -16.71 32.55 -30.93
CA GLU A 156 -17.74 32.50 -31.98
C GLU A 156 -17.12 32.65 -33.38
N LYS A 157 -16.24 33.64 -33.57
CA LYS A 157 -15.51 33.83 -34.84
C LYS A 157 -14.61 32.66 -35.23
N GLU A 158 -13.97 32.02 -34.26
CA GLU A 158 -13.11 30.86 -34.53
C GLU A 158 -13.94 29.58 -34.77
N CYS A 159 -15.10 29.44 -34.13
CA CYS A 159 -16.07 28.38 -34.43
C CYS A 159 -16.61 28.49 -35.87
N GLU A 160 -16.87 29.71 -36.36
CA GLU A 160 -17.31 29.96 -37.74
C GLU A 160 -16.21 29.69 -38.77
N ARG A 161 -14.93 29.89 -38.42
CA ARG A 161 -13.79 29.69 -39.33
C ARG A 161 -13.44 28.22 -39.56
N LEU A 162 -13.71 27.34 -38.60
CA LEU A 162 -13.45 25.92 -38.73
C LEU A 162 -14.74 25.14 -39.03
N GLU A 163 -15.20 25.19 -40.28
CA GLU A 163 -16.21 24.25 -40.82
C GLU A 163 -15.75 22.77 -40.78
N ASN A 164 -14.46 22.53 -40.48
CA ASN A 164 -13.84 21.21 -40.27
C ASN A 164 -13.53 20.92 -38.77
N SER A 165 -14.24 21.53 -37.83
CA SER A 165 -13.96 21.36 -36.40
C SER A 165 -14.20 19.92 -35.92
N PHE A 166 -13.13 19.30 -35.43
CA PHE A 166 -13.23 18.08 -34.63
C PHE A 166 -14.15 18.32 -33.42
N PRO A 167 -15.03 17.37 -33.07
CA PRO A 167 -15.93 17.53 -31.94
C PRO A 167 -15.14 17.74 -30.64
N SER A 168 -15.59 18.61 -29.74
CA SER A 168 -14.89 18.90 -28.49
C SER A 168 -15.69 18.50 -27.27
N LEU A 169 -15.05 17.84 -26.31
CA LEU A 169 -15.62 17.48 -25.02
C LEU A 169 -15.05 18.40 -23.94
N VAL A 170 -15.92 19.03 -23.13
CA VAL A 170 -15.50 19.82 -21.97
C VAL A 170 -15.67 18.97 -20.72
N VAL A 171 -14.59 18.78 -19.97
CA VAL A 171 -14.58 18.03 -18.70
C VAL A 171 -14.13 18.95 -17.58
N GLU A 172 -14.87 18.95 -16.47
CA GLU A 172 -14.52 19.70 -15.27
C GLU A 172 -13.85 18.77 -14.25
N PHE A 173 -12.60 19.07 -13.88
CA PHE A 173 -11.88 18.36 -12.83
C PHE A 173 -12.10 19.05 -11.48
N CYS A 174 -12.28 18.26 -10.43
CA CYS A 174 -12.43 18.77 -9.06
C CYS A 174 -11.32 19.75 -8.68
N SER A 175 -11.70 20.89 -8.13
CA SER A 175 -10.77 21.83 -7.50
C SER A 175 -10.50 21.40 -6.06
N PHE A 176 -9.27 21.64 -5.62
CA PHE A 176 -8.85 21.45 -4.24
C PHE A 176 -8.42 22.80 -3.69
N GLU A 177 -8.63 23.01 -2.39
CA GLU A 177 -8.19 24.22 -1.67
C GLU A 177 -6.67 24.42 -1.82
N HIS A 178 -5.92 23.32 -1.79
CA HIS A 178 -4.47 23.30 -1.92
C HIS A 178 -4.03 22.60 -3.22
N ARG A 179 -2.89 23.01 -3.78
CA ARG A 179 -2.35 22.40 -5.00
C ARG A 179 -1.87 20.97 -4.71
N VAL A 180 -2.45 20.00 -5.39
CA VAL A 180 -2.02 18.59 -5.31
C VAL A 180 -0.84 18.38 -6.27
N VAL A 181 0.30 17.92 -5.72
CA VAL A 181 1.54 17.64 -6.47
C VAL A 181 1.90 16.18 -6.29
N PHE A 182 2.28 15.51 -7.37
CA PHE A 182 2.80 14.15 -7.36
C PHE A 182 4.26 14.14 -6.94
N GLN A 183 4.56 13.32 -5.94
CA GLN A 183 5.90 13.07 -5.43
C GLN A 183 6.07 11.56 -5.21
N GLU A 184 7.10 10.99 -5.80
CA GLU A 184 7.45 9.58 -5.55
C GLU A 184 8.04 9.47 -4.15
N SER A 185 7.47 8.58 -3.35
CA SER A 185 8.00 8.21 -2.05
C SER A 185 9.21 7.29 -2.24
N GLY A 186 10.31 7.81 -2.77
CA GLY A 186 11.61 7.13 -2.75
C GLY A 186 12.29 7.29 -1.38
N ALA A 187 13.29 6.47 -1.09
CA ALA A 187 14.19 6.56 0.08
C ALA A 187 14.95 7.90 0.23
N ASN A 188 14.58 8.92 -0.54
CA ASN A 188 15.21 10.24 -0.58
C ASN A 188 14.52 11.25 0.36
N PHE A 189 13.62 10.82 1.25
CA PHE A 189 13.07 11.68 2.31
C PHE A 189 14.14 12.18 3.28
N TYR A 190 15.29 11.51 3.31
CA TYR A 190 16.49 11.99 3.96
C TYR A 190 17.60 11.95 2.91
N ALA A 191 17.62 12.91 1.99
CA ALA A 191 18.95 13.45 1.69
C ALA A 191 19.48 13.85 3.08
N PRO A 192 20.57 13.24 3.59
CA PRO A 192 21.23 13.83 4.73
C PRO A 192 21.43 15.28 4.32
N THR A 193 20.95 16.23 5.12
CA THR A 193 21.53 17.58 5.12
C THR A 193 23.02 17.38 4.87
N PRO A 194 23.59 17.94 3.79
CA PRO A 194 24.91 17.57 3.30
C PRO A 194 25.80 17.52 4.52
N VAL A 195 26.21 16.30 4.90
CA VAL A 195 26.98 16.09 6.11
C VAL A 195 28.18 16.98 5.88
N SER A 196 28.27 18.05 6.66
CA SER A 196 29.29 19.06 6.48
C SER A 196 30.61 18.31 6.34
N LEU A 197 31.41 18.61 5.32
CA LEU A 197 32.70 17.97 5.03
C LEU A 197 33.74 18.15 6.16
N SER A 198 33.32 18.62 7.33
CA SER A 198 34.05 18.64 8.58
C SER A 198 34.17 17.23 9.15
N ASN A 199 35.39 16.81 9.47
CA ASN A 199 35.72 15.58 10.21
C ASN A 199 35.26 15.63 11.69
N GLU A 200 34.11 16.23 11.98
CA GLU A 200 33.54 16.28 13.32
C GLU A 200 32.58 15.10 13.51
N LEU A 201 32.72 14.41 14.64
CA LEU A 201 31.78 13.35 15.03
C LEU A 201 30.43 14.00 15.36
N VAL A 202 29.45 13.82 14.47
CA VAL A 202 28.08 14.30 14.67
C VAL A 202 27.21 13.14 15.12
N THR A 203 26.51 13.31 16.24
CA THR A 203 25.44 12.39 16.66
C THR A 203 24.22 12.58 15.77
N VAL A 204 24.01 11.65 14.85
CA VAL A 204 22.81 11.61 14.00
C VAL A 204 21.73 10.82 14.71
N TRP A 205 20.55 11.44 14.85
CA TRP A 205 19.36 10.73 15.29
C TRP A 205 18.85 9.84 14.16
N ASP A 206 18.82 8.53 14.40
CA ASP A 206 18.22 7.56 13.49
C ASP A 206 16.84 7.12 14.05
N PRO A 207 15.73 7.58 13.45
CA PRO A 207 14.37 7.22 13.85
C PRO A 207 14.04 5.73 13.71
N GLU A 208 14.85 4.99 12.95
CA GLU A 208 14.67 3.56 12.69
C GLU A 208 15.48 2.67 13.66
N LEU A 209 16.24 3.26 14.59
CA LEU A 209 16.94 2.50 15.62
C LEU A 209 15.97 1.66 16.45
N GLY A 210 16.21 0.34 16.48
CA GLY A 210 15.39 -0.64 17.20
C GLY A 210 14.22 -1.19 16.38
N ARG A 211 13.97 -0.70 15.17
CA ARG A 211 13.02 -1.32 14.24
C ARG A 211 13.66 -2.52 13.54
N THR A 212 12.83 -3.49 13.17
CA THR A 212 13.26 -4.65 12.39
C THR A 212 13.62 -4.23 10.98
N ASN A 213 14.85 -4.52 10.56
CA ASN A 213 15.31 -4.27 9.19
C ASN A 213 14.48 -5.11 8.19
N PRO A 214 13.72 -4.50 7.25
CA PRO A 214 12.89 -5.24 6.30
C PRO A 214 13.69 -6.17 5.38
N SER A 215 14.92 -5.78 5.03
CA SER A 215 15.81 -6.57 4.17
C SER A 215 16.28 -7.83 4.89
N GLU A 216 16.71 -7.70 6.14
CA GLU A 216 17.06 -8.84 6.99
C GLU A 216 15.87 -9.75 7.21
N HIS A 217 14.69 -9.20 7.53
CA HIS A 217 13.46 -9.99 7.70
C HIS A 217 13.11 -10.78 6.45
N LYS A 218 13.25 -10.17 5.27
CA LYS A 218 13.04 -10.85 3.98
C LYS A 218 14.07 -11.96 3.77
N GLN A 219 15.35 -11.70 4.03
CA GLN A 219 16.41 -12.69 3.93
C GLN A 219 16.16 -13.89 4.87
N LEU A 220 15.75 -13.62 6.11
CA LEU A 220 15.40 -14.64 7.08
C LEU A 220 14.27 -15.55 6.55
N LYS A 221 13.18 -14.94 6.07
CA LYS A 221 12.04 -15.68 5.53
C LYS A 221 12.40 -16.52 4.31
N LEU A 222 13.22 -15.98 3.40
CA LEU A 222 13.69 -16.72 2.23
C LEU A 222 14.58 -17.90 2.62
N ALA A 223 15.53 -17.70 3.53
CA ALA A 223 16.40 -18.77 4.02
C ALA A 223 15.59 -19.92 4.65
N ARG A 224 14.58 -19.59 5.48
CA ARG A 224 13.69 -20.60 6.08
C ARG A 224 12.79 -21.28 5.04
N SER A 225 12.25 -20.53 4.08
CA SER A 225 11.42 -21.08 3.00
C SER A 225 12.18 -22.07 2.12
N LEU A 226 13.46 -21.81 1.84
CA LEU A 226 14.32 -22.73 1.08
C LEU A 226 14.49 -24.09 1.78
N THR A 227 14.42 -24.12 3.12
CA THR A 227 14.60 -25.35 3.91
C THR A 227 13.30 -26.14 4.14
N ARG A 228 12.13 -25.64 3.71
CA ARG A 228 10.83 -26.27 4.03
C ARG A 228 10.62 -27.66 3.42
N GLY A 229 11.35 -28.03 2.36
CA GLY A 229 11.23 -29.34 1.69
C GLY A 229 12.35 -30.34 1.97
N ILE A 230 13.48 -29.90 2.54
CA ILE A 230 14.68 -30.74 2.77
C ILE A 230 15.02 -30.60 4.25
N ILE A 231 14.34 -31.38 5.10
CA ILE A 231 14.58 -31.40 6.54
C ILE A 231 15.40 -32.64 6.87
N ASP A 232 16.70 -32.48 7.04
CA ASP A 232 17.57 -33.52 7.58
C ASP A 232 17.43 -33.52 9.12
N LYS A 233 16.77 -34.55 9.65
CA LYS A 233 16.54 -34.72 11.09
C LYS A 233 17.81 -35.08 11.85
N ASP A 234 18.79 -35.66 11.16
CA ASP A 234 20.05 -36.15 11.74
C ASP A 234 21.20 -35.14 11.57
N LEU A 235 20.88 -33.93 11.08
CA LEU A 235 21.84 -32.86 10.87
C LEU A 235 22.49 -32.46 12.20
N LYS A 236 23.80 -32.70 12.30
CA LYS A 236 24.62 -32.35 13.47
C LYS A 236 25.41 -31.06 13.22
N PRO A 237 25.53 -30.17 14.23
CA PRO A 237 26.31 -28.95 14.10
C PRO A 237 27.80 -29.24 14.00
N SER A 238 28.50 -28.45 13.19
CA SER A 238 29.97 -28.41 13.18
C SER A 238 30.52 -27.96 14.54
N SER A 239 31.83 -28.17 14.78
CA SER A 239 32.48 -27.76 16.04
C SER A 239 32.26 -26.27 16.36
N ASN A 240 32.30 -25.40 15.35
CA ASN A 240 32.09 -23.97 15.51
C ASN A 240 30.61 -23.63 15.76
N GLU A 241 29.69 -24.23 15.00
CA GLU A 241 28.24 -24.04 15.22
C GLU A 241 27.82 -24.54 16.61
N ARG A 242 28.37 -25.67 17.07
CA ARG A 242 28.11 -26.22 18.41
C ARG A 242 28.58 -25.27 19.51
N LYS A 243 29.78 -24.67 19.38
CA LYS A 243 30.26 -23.63 20.32
C LYS A 243 29.35 -22.41 20.34
N SER A 244 28.87 -21.98 19.16
CA SER A 244 27.93 -20.85 19.05
C SER A 244 26.58 -21.18 19.69
N LEU A 245 26.00 -22.35 19.41
CA LEU A 245 24.76 -22.82 20.04
C LEU A 245 24.89 -22.87 21.56
N GLN A 246 25.99 -23.41 22.09
CA GLN A 246 26.23 -23.45 23.53
C GLN A 246 26.37 -22.07 24.15
N ARG A 247 26.95 -21.09 23.42
CA ARG A 247 26.99 -19.69 23.86
C ARG A 247 25.58 -19.09 23.92
N ILE A 248 24.75 -19.35 22.93
CA ILE A 248 23.35 -18.88 22.85
C ILE A 248 22.52 -19.46 24.00
N ILE A 249 22.64 -20.78 24.25
CA ILE A 249 21.89 -21.47 25.31
C ILE A 249 22.27 -20.93 26.71
N LYS A 250 23.55 -20.60 26.93
CA LYS A 250 24.02 -20.03 28.20
C LYS A 250 23.64 -18.56 28.41
N CYS A 251 23.13 -17.86 27.38
CA CYS A 251 22.77 -16.46 27.53
C CYS A 251 21.53 -16.29 28.43
N PRO A 252 21.49 -15.20 29.23
CA PRO A 252 20.36 -14.94 30.11
C PRO A 252 19.06 -14.72 29.29
N PRO A 253 17.89 -15.04 29.86
CA PRO A 253 16.58 -14.80 29.22
C PRO A 253 16.36 -13.36 28.75
N THR A 254 16.92 -12.37 29.46
CA THR A 254 16.77 -10.95 29.14
C THR A 254 17.47 -10.51 27.85
N ARG A 255 18.43 -11.28 27.35
CA ARG A 255 19.13 -10.97 26.10
C ARG A 255 18.21 -11.23 24.91
N THR A 256 18.17 -10.29 23.98
CA THR A 256 17.55 -10.48 22.66
C THR A 256 18.42 -11.38 21.79
N ILE A 257 17.83 -12.44 21.23
CA ILE A 257 18.51 -13.36 20.33
C ILE A 257 18.60 -12.69 18.94
N LEU A 258 19.81 -12.62 18.39
CA LEU A 258 20.06 -12.00 17.08
C LEU A 258 19.43 -12.83 15.94
N PRO A 259 19.11 -12.21 14.80
CA PRO A 259 18.58 -12.90 13.61
C PRO A 259 19.34 -14.17 13.22
N ASP A 260 20.67 -14.09 13.11
CA ASP A 260 21.53 -15.21 12.72
C ASP A 260 21.55 -16.31 13.80
N GLU A 261 21.51 -15.92 15.08
CA GLU A 261 21.42 -16.84 16.21
C GLU A 261 20.08 -17.59 16.17
N LYS A 262 18.97 -16.90 15.86
CA LYS A 262 17.65 -17.53 15.69
C LYS A 262 17.65 -18.53 14.54
N GLN A 263 18.29 -18.19 13.42
CA GLN A 263 18.43 -19.12 12.29
C GLN A 263 19.24 -20.36 12.66
N LEU A 264 20.33 -20.18 13.41
CA LEU A 264 21.17 -21.29 13.82
C LEU A 264 20.41 -22.25 14.75
N VAL A 265 19.68 -21.71 15.73
CA VAL A 265 18.82 -22.51 16.63
C VAL A 265 17.72 -23.23 15.86
N TRP A 266 17.07 -22.55 14.91
CA TRP A 266 16.04 -23.16 14.06
C TRP A 266 16.61 -24.28 13.17
N LYS A 267 17.77 -24.07 12.55
CA LYS A 267 18.45 -25.05 11.68
C LYS A 267 18.72 -26.36 12.42
N PHE A 268 19.22 -26.27 13.66
CA PHE A 268 19.63 -27.42 14.47
C PHE A 268 18.58 -27.89 15.50
N ARG A 269 17.31 -27.48 15.34
CA ARG A 269 16.22 -27.76 16.28
C ARG A 269 16.08 -29.22 16.70
N PHE A 270 16.23 -30.17 15.78
CA PHE A 270 16.15 -31.61 16.10
C PHE A 270 17.32 -32.10 16.96
N SER A 271 18.53 -31.61 16.70
CA SER A 271 19.71 -31.97 17.49
C SER A 271 19.70 -31.37 18.90
N LEU A 272 18.89 -30.32 19.12
CA LEU A 272 18.76 -29.63 20.41
C LEU A 272 17.65 -30.22 21.29
N MET A 273 16.83 -31.15 20.78
CA MET A 273 15.67 -31.68 21.54
C MET A 273 16.04 -32.35 22.87
N SER A 274 17.27 -32.85 22.99
CA SER A 274 17.78 -33.47 24.22
C SER A 274 18.26 -32.44 25.27
N GLU A 275 18.46 -31.18 24.87
CA GLU A 275 19.00 -30.13 25.74
C GLU A 275 17.83 -29.31 26.33
N LYS A 276 17.55 -29.52 27.62
CA LYS A 276 16.43 -28.87 28.34
C LYS A 276 16.43 -27.34 28.19
N LYS A 277 17.58 -26.72 28.48
CA LYS A 277 17.77 -25.26 28.48
C LYS A 277 17.67 -24.63 27.09
N ALA A 278 17.69 -25.42 26.02
CA ALA A 278 17.57 -24.92 24.67
C ALA A 278 16.11 -24.63 24.27
N LEU A 279 15.11 -25.18 24.97
CA LEU A 279 13.70 -25.04 24.59
C LEU A 279 13.25 -23.57 24.59
N THR A 280 13.55 -22.80 25.64
CA THR A 280 13.14 -21.38 25.72
C THR A 280 13.77 -20.55 24.61
N LYS A 281 15.03 -20.85 24.26
CA LYS A 281 15.74 -20.19 23.15
C LYS A 281 15.19 -20.60 21.78
N PHE A 282 14.82 -21.86 21.62
CA PHE A 282 14.15 -22.36 20.42
C PHE A 282 12.82 -21.63 20.20
N LEU A 283 11.95 -21.58 21.21
CA LEU A 283 10.64 -20.95 21.10
C LEU A 283 10.69 -19.44 20.81
N ARG A 284 11.72 -18.73 21.29
CA ARG A 284 11.99 -17.32 20.93
C ARG A 284 12.54 -17.13 19.51
N SER A 285 13.04 -18.20 18.90
CA SER A 285 13.57 -18.20 17.54
C SER A 285 12.52 -18.49 16.47
N VAL A 286 11.36 -19.05 16.86
CA VAL A 286 10.24 -19.38 15.96
C VAL A 286 9.52 -18.12 15.47
N ASP A 287 9.17 -18.06 14.18
CA ASP A 287 8.25 -17.06 13.68
C ASP A 287 6.80 -17.55 13.84
N TRP A 288 6.15 -17.15 14.94
CA TRP A 288 4.76 -17.52 15.23
C TRP A 288 3.72 -16.92 14.26
N SER A 289 4.12 -15.99 13.38
CA SER A 289 3.25 -15.51 12.31
C SER A 289 3.16 -16.49 11.14
N ASP A 290 4.11 -17.42 11.04
CA ASP A 290 4.11 -18.47 10.03
C ASP A 290 3.45 -19.74 10.58
N ILE A 291 2.33 -20.11 9.97
CA ILE A 291 1.49 -21.26 10.36
C ILE A 291 2.28 -22.57 10.33
N GLN A 292 3.21 -22.74 9.37
CA GLN A 292 3.96 -23.99 9.23
C GLN A 292 5.04 -24.12 10.32
N GLU A 293 5.76 -23.03 10.59
CA GLU A 293 6.76 -22.99 11.67
C GLU A 293 6.10 -23.15 13.04
N ALA A 294 4.99 -22.45 13.29
CA ALA A 294 4.22 -22.57 14.51
C ALA A 294 3.74 -24.01 14.74
N LYS A 295 3.17 -24.66 13.72
CA LYS A 295 2.72 -26.05 13.81
C LYS A 295 3.88 -27.00 14.15
N GLN A 296 5.02 -26.86 13.46
CA GLN A 296 6.20 -27.67 13.72
C GLN A 296 6.76 -27.43 15.14
N ALA A 297 6.77 -26.19 15.61
CA ALA A 297 7.21 -25.87 16.96
C ALA A 297 6.33 -26.56 18.02
N VAL A 298 5.00 -26.50 17.86
CA VAL A 298 4.06 -27.17 18.77
C VAL A 298 4.25 -28.70 18.78
N GLU A 299 4.47 -29.31 17.61
CA GLU A 299 4.78 -30.75 17.53
C GLU A 299 6.10 -31.12 18.22
N LEU A 300 7.11 -30.24 18.17
CA LEU A 300 8.41 -30.45 18.78
C LEU A 300 8.40 -30.25 20.29
N ILE A 301 7.61 -29.32 20.82
CA ILE A 301 7.47 -29.08 22.27
C ILE A 301 7.08 -30.39 22.99
N GLY A 302 6.14 -31.15 22.44
CA GLY A 302 5.70 -32.43 23.03
C GLY A 302 6.73 -33.55 22.97
N LYS A 303 7.79 -33.42 22.16
CA LYS A 303 8.89 -34.40 22.02
C LYS A 303 10.18 -33.92 22.66
N TRP A 304 10.23 -32.68 23.15
CA TRP A 304 11.40 -32.10 23.77
C TRP A 304 11.62 -32.70 25.16
N GLU A 305 12.87 -32.82 25.57
CA GLU A 305 13.22 -33.19 26.94
C GLU A 305 12.55 -32.22 27.94
N THR A 306 11.92 -32.76 28.99
CA THR A 306 11.14 -31.95 29.94
C THR A 306 12.03 -30.94 30.66
N ILE A 307 11.65 -29.67 30.59
CA ILE A 307 12.36 -28.55 31.22
C ILE A 307 12.13 -28.50 32.74
N ASP A 308 12.95 -27.70 33.41
CA ASP A 308 12.85 -27.45 34.85
C ASP A 308 11.75 -26.41 35.14
N VAL A 309 11.24 -26.38 36.38
CA VAL A 309 10.17 -25.46 36.82
C VAL A 309 10.52 -23.99 36.55
N ALA A 310 11.77 -23.60 36.81
CA ALA A 310 12.26 -22.24 36.57
C ALA A 310 12.20 -21.84 35.09
N ASP A 311 12.53 -22.75 34.17
CA ASP A 311 12.45 -22.50 32.73
C ASP A 311 10.98 -22.47 32.26
N ALA A 312 10.10 -23.25 32.89
CA ALA A 312 8.66 -23.22 32.61
C ALA A 312 8.04 -21.86 33.00
N LEU A 313 8.53 -21.21 34.07
CA LEU A 313 8.12 -19.85 34.41
C LEU A 313 8.51 -18.83 33.33
N GLU A 314 9.65 -19.00 32.64
CA GLU A 314 10.05 -18.16 31.50
C GLU A 314 8.98 -18.24 30.39
N LEU A 315 8.44 -19.43 30.13
CA LEU A 315 7.39 -19.65 29.12
C LEU A 315 6.03 -19.01 29.46
N LEU A 316 5.81 -18.62 30.71
CA LEU A 316 4.61 -17.92 31.15
C LEU A 316 4.75 -16.39 31.13
N SER A 317 5.93 -15.86 30.75
CA SER A 317 6.16 -14.43 30.59
C SER A 317 5.40 -13.81 29.42
N SER A 318 5.45 -12.47 29.29
CA SER A 318 4.85 -11.72 28.18
C SER A 318 5.44 -12.04 26.80
N ASP A 319 6.62 -12.64 26.77
CA ASP A 319 7.34 -12.96 25.52
C ASP A 319 6.66 -14.10 24.75
N PHE A 320 5.89 -14.95 25.45
CA PHE A 320 5.22 -16.12 24.87
C PHE A 320 3.70 -15.96 24.92
N LYS A 321 3.12 -15.74 23.74
CA LYS A 321 1.68 -15.53 23.58
C LYS A 321 0.92 -16.78 23.11
N SER A 322 1.61 -17.85 22.71
CA SER A 322 0.96 -19.08 22.22
C SER A 322 0.35 -19.85 23.38
N GLU A 323 -0.92 -20.22 23.25
CA GLU A 323 -1.67 -21.00 24.26
C GLU A 323 -1.07 -22.40 24.42
N GLU A 324 -0.54 -22.97 23.35
CA GLU A 324 0.10 -24.29 23.33
C GLU A 324 1.41 -24.29 24.13
N VAL A 325 2.22 -23.23 24.00
CA VAL A 325 3.45 -23.06 24.79
C VAL A 325 3.11 -22.90 26.27
N ARG A 326 2.13 -22.07 26.60
CA ARG A 326 1.70 -21.84 27.99
C ARG A 326 1.09 -23.09 28.61
N ALA A 327 0.33 -23.86 27.83
CA ALA A 327 -0.22 -25.14 28.27
C ALA A 327 0.87 -26.17 28.57
N TYR A 328 1.91 -26.25 27.75
CA TYR A 328 3.07 -27.10 28.04
C TYR A 328 3.74 -26.67 29.35
N ALA A 329 3.94 -25.36 29.57
CA ALA A 329 4.49 -24.86 30.82
C ALA A 329 3.64 -25.29 32.04
N VAL A 330 2.32 -25.16 31.97
CA VAL A 330 1.40 -25.65 33.03
C VAL A 330 1.54 -27.16 33.24
N SER A 331 1.66 -27.96 32.18
CA SER A 331 1.84 -29.42 32.31
C SER A 331 3.16 -29.81 33.00
N VAL A 332 4.18 -28.95 32.94
CA VAL A 332 5.43 -29.12 33.71
C VAL A 332 5.21 -28.76 35.18
N LEU A 333 4.51 -27.64 35.45
CA LEU A 333 4.17 -27.21 36.81
C LEU A 333 3.28 -28.22 37.55
N GLU A 334 2.37 -28.90 36.83
CA GLU A 334 1.49 -29.94 37.40
C GLU A 334 2.26 -31.12 38.00
N ARG A 335 3.50 -31.36 37.52
CA ARG A 335 4.38 -32.44 37.98
C ARG A 335 5.29 -32.03 39.14
N ALA A 336 5.36 -30.74 39.46
CA ALA A 336 6.20 -30.23 40.54
C ALA A 336 5.55 -30.47 41.91
N ASP A 337 6.40 -30.54 42.93
CA ASP A 337 6.00 -30.68 44.32
C ASP A 337 5.52 -29.34 44.90
N ASP A 338 4.63 -29.38 45.89
CA ASP A 338 4.03 -28.17 46.46
C ASP A 338 5.07 -27.26 47.15
N GLU A 339 6.11 -27.85 47.77
CA GLU A 339 7.20 -27.09 48.39
C GLU A 339 8.00 -26.28 47.36
N GLU A 340 8.24 -26.86 46.17
CA GLU A 340 8.93 -26.17 45.08
C GLU A 340 8.03 -25.08 44.49
N LEU A 341 6.74 -25.36 44.28
CA LEU A 341 5.77 -24.40 43.75
C LEU A 341 5.57 -23.20 44.69
N GLN A 342 5.58 -23.43 46.01
CA GLN A 342 5.44 -22.37 47.01
C GLN A 342 6.57 -21.32 46.90
N CYS A 343 7.78 -21.74 46.52
CA CYS A 343 8.90 -20.83 46.27
C CYS A 343 8.66 -19.87 45.08
N TYR A 344 7.75 -20.22 44.16
CA TYR A 344 7.44 -19.45 42.95
C TYR A 344 6.01 -18.90 42.90
N LEU A 345 5.24 -19.02 43.99
CA LEU A 345 3.83 -18.67 44.02
C LEU A 345 3.57 -17.22 43.58
N LEU A 346 4.40 -16.29 44.02
CA LEU A 346 4.25 -14.88 43.63
C LEU A 346 4.42 -14.70 42.12
N GLN A 347 5.43 -15.35 41.52
CA GLN A 347 5.71 -15.32 40.10
C GLN A 347 4.57 -15.93 39.30
N LEU A 348 3.98 -17.03 39.78
CA LEU A 348 2.83 -17.69 39.15
C LEU A 348 1.58 -16.80 39.17
N VAL A 349 1.30 -16.14 40.30
CA VAL A 349 0.20 -15.18 40.40
C VAL A 349 0.44 -13.98 39.48
N GLN A 350 1.68 -13.48 39.37
CA GLN A 350 1.99 -12.41 38.43
C GLN A 350 1.85 -12.85 36.97
N ALA A 351 2.16 -14.11 36.66
CA ALA A 351 2.05 -14.64 35.31
C ALA A 351 0.61 -14.69 34.78
N LEU A 352 -0.41 -14.75 35.66
CA LEU A 352 -1.82 -14.66 35.29
C LEU A 352 -2.15 -13.36 34.54
N ARG A 353 -1.41 -12.28 34.78
CA ARG A 353 -1.61 -10.99 34.10
C ARG A 353 -1.30 -11.04 32.59
N PHE A 354 -0.58 -12.06 32.15
CA PHE A 354 -0.22 -12.28 30.75
C PHE A 354 -1.11 -13.30 30.04
N GLU A 355 -2.07 -13.90 30.76
CA GLU A 355 -3.07 -14.80 30.19
C GLU A 355 -4.09 -14.03 29.35
N ARG A 356 -4.60 -14.66 28.28
CA ARG A 356 -5.59 -14.04 27.40
C ARG A 356 -7.02 -14.12 27.93
N SER A 357 -7.27 -15.03 28.87
CA SER A 357 -8.59 -15.36 29.40
C SER A 357 -8.51 -15.63 30.90
N ASP A 358 -9.54 -15.21 31.63
CA ASP A 358 -9.68 -15.47 33.07
C ASP A 358 -9.85 -16.97 33.38
N LYS A 359 -10.24 -17.77 32.39
CA LYS A 359 -10.37 -19.23 32.47
C LYS A 359 -9.17 -19.94 31.81
N SER A 360 -7.97 -19.39 31.98
CA SER A 360 -6.75 -20.00 31.45
C SER A 360 -6.39 -21.30 32.17
N ARG A 361 -5.58 -22.14 31.53
CA ARG A 361 -5.06 -23.38 32.14
C ARG A 361 -4.28 -23.09 33.43
N LEU A 362 -3.52 -21.99 33.47
CA LEU A 362 -2.78 -21.57 34.65
C LEU A 362 -3.73 -21.16 35.80
N ALA A 363 -4.81 -20.44 35.51
CA ALA A 363 -5.80 -20.07 36.51
C ALA A 363 -6.47 -21.31 37.12
N HIS A 364 -6.88 -22.26 36.28
CA HIS A 364 -7.45 -23.53 36.76
C HIS A 364 -6.44 -24.35 37.58
N PHE A 365 -5.18 -24.41 37.16
CA PHE A 365 -4.12 -25.08 37.89
C PHE A 365 -3.94 -24.50 39.29
N LEU A 366 -3.82 -23.17 39.41
CA LEU A 366 -3.60 -22.50 40.69
C LEU A 366 -4.80 -22.64 41.64
N VAL A 367 -6.03 -22.63 41.11
CA VAL A 367 -7.25 -22.83 41.93
C VAL A 367 -7.39 -24.28 42.40
N ASN A 368 -6.92 -25.27 41.62
CA ASN A 368 -7.03 -26.67 42.00
C ASN A 368 -5.95 -27.12 43.00
N ARG A 369 -4.78 -26.46 43.00
CA ARG A 369 -3.63 -26.77 43.86
C ARG A 369 -3.52 -25.88 45.10
N GLY A 370 -4.11 -24.68 45.07
CA GLY A 370 -4.20 -23.77 46.23
C GLY A 370 -5.40 -24.08 47.11
#